data_AF-D7C6L7-F1
#
_entry.id   AF-D7C6L7-F1
#
_cell.length_a   1.000
_cell.length_b   1.000
_cell.length_c   1.000
_cell.angle_alpha   90.00
_cell.angle_beta   90.00
_cell.angle_gamma   90.00
#
_symmetry.space_group_name_H-M   'P 1'
#
loop_
_entity.id
_entity.type
_entity.pdbx_description
1 polymer ?
#
loop_
_entity_poly.entity_id
_entity_poly.type
_entity_poly.pdbx_seq_one_letter_code
_entity_poly.pdbx_strand_id
1 'polypeptide(L)'
;MADTGVADTGVADTGVADTGVADTGVAGLRLGATWGLDFPGPPGERSFVAMGGELLAGAPVGDGQHVPGASGPGTSGPGTSGPGPVLSRPLDYLVVAHEAYDAAPAGLAAGFLADACPGEPRAFSVADQGIGAPFSGLKVLDRIHRSGGLSDAALFVLDPAAGAVLALGGTGGWALEAVAEERAAEAADCLPLLGPAARTSYVLGNGLRDLARPLEAAGAMVRTAGPAHGCAGVWRALRDATADVAADGAGEGAERLVIADRDRGPGRLHVAVFVRA
;
A
#
# COMPACT_ATOMS: atom_id res chain seq x y z
N MET A 1 -30.24 46.71 29.39
CA MET A 1 -30.54 45.33 28.99
C MET A 1 -29.21 44.63 28.79
N ALA A 2 -28.91 43.65 29.64
CA ALA A 2 -27.69 42.87 29.56
C ALA A 2 -27.91 41.71 28.58
N ASP A 3 -26.97 41.53 27.66
CA ASP A 3 -26.92 40.39 26.75
C ASP A 3 -26.02 39.33 27.38
N THR A 4 -26.62 38.24 27.86
CA THR A 4 -25.90 37.10 28.44
C THR A 4 -25.58 36.13 27.32
N GLY A 5 -24.33 36.15 26.87
CA GLY A 5 -23.78 35.16 25.94
C GLY A 5 -23.89 33.75 26.50
N VAL A 6 -24.49 32.85 25.72
CA VAL A 6 -24.48 31.41 25.96
C VAL A 6 -23.13 30.90 25.48
N ALA A 7 -22.28 30.45 26.40
CA ALA A 7 -21.06 29.73 26.06
C ALA A 7 -21.42 28.31 25.64
N ASP A 8 -21.10 27.97 24.40
CA ASP A 8 -21.20 26.62 23.86
C ASP A 8 -20.16 25.74 24.58
N THR A 9 -20.62 24.81 25.40
CA THR A 9 -19.75 23.85 26.08
C THR A 9 -19.51 22.68 25.14
N GLY A 10 -18.56 22.88 24.21
CA GLY A 10 -18.05 21.81 23.37
C GLY A 10 -17.54 20.67 24.24
N VAL A 11 -18.22 19.53 24.19
CA VAL A 11 -17.78 18.27 24.78
C VAL A 11 -16.47 17.91 24.10
N ALA A 12 -15.38 17.88 24.87
CA ALA A 12 -14.13 17.33 24.39
C ALA A 12 -14.32 15.83 24.16
N ASP A 13 -14.25 15.40 22.91
CA ASP A 13 -14.06 14.00 22.53
C ASP A 13 -12.77 13.52 23.21
N THR A 14 -12.91 12.85 24.35
CA THR A 14 -11.84 12.01 24.88
C THR A 14 -11.76 10.79 23.98
N GLY A 15 -11.09 10.95 22.84
CA GLY A 15 -10.71 9.85 21.97
C GLY A 15 -10.00 8.81 22.83
N VAL A 16 -10.68 7.70 23.09
CA VAL A 16 -10.07 6.51 23.67
C VAL A 16 -9.01 6.10 22.65
N ALA A 17 -7.74 6.28 23.00
CA ALA A 17 -6.67 5.66 22.26
C ALA A 17 -6.93 4.15 22.33
N ASP A 18 -7.24 3.55 21.18
CA ASP A 18 -7.17 2.10 20.97
C ASP A 18 -5.71 1.71 21.24
N THR A 19 -5.39 1.47 22.52
CA THR A 19 -4.21 0.74 22.93
C THR A 19 -4.49 -0.72 22.56
N GLY A 20 -4.42 -0.98 21.25
CA GLY A 20 -4.58 -2.31 20.69
C GLY A 20 -3.64 -3.24 21.44
N VAL A 21 -4.23 -4.16 22.19
CA VAL A 21 -3.53 -5.31 22.75
C VAL A 21 -2.79 -5.96 21.58
N ALA A 22 -1.48 -6.08 21.70
CA ALA A 22 -0.69 -6.82 20.73
C ALA A 22 -1.16 -8.29 20.80
N ASP A 23 -1.91 -8.74 19.78
CA ASP A 23 -2.21 -10.16 19.58
C ASP A 23 -0.89 -10.86 19.23
N THR A 24 -0.15 -11.29 20.25
CA THR A 24 1.20 -11.89 20.13
C THR A 24 1.19 -13.35 19.64
N GLY A 25 0.17 -13.79 18.89
CA GLY A 25 -0.02 -15.20 18.54
C GLY A 25 0.08 -15.54 17.06
N VAL A 26 -0.32 -14.64 16.16
CA VAL A 26 -0.37 -14.89 14.71
C VAL A 26 0.64 -13.98 14.03
N ALA A 27 1.53 -14.56 13.23
CA ALA A 27 2.43 -13.76 12.39
C ALA A 27 1.59 -12.83 11.52
N GLY A 28 1.97 -11.55 11.46
CA GLY A 28 1.24 -10.56 10.68
C GLY A 28 1.18 -10.88 9.19
N LEU A 29 0.23 -10.24 8.50
CA LEU A 29 0.04 -10.42 7.06
C LEU A 29 1.35 -10.11 6.31
N ARG A 30 1.82 -11.06 5.50
CA ARG A 30 3.12 -10.96 4.83
C ARG A 30 3.04 -10.13 3.55
N LEU A 31 4.04 -9.30 3.30
CA LEU A 31 4.23 -8.64 2.00
C LEU A 31 4.98 -9.60 1.07
N GLY A 32 4.26 -10.20 0.12
CA GLY A 32 4.82 -11.15 -0.83
C GLY A 32 5.52 -10.46 -2.00
N ALA A 33 4.85 -9.50 -2.63
CA ALA A 33 5.38 -8.70 -3.72
C ALA A 33 4.71 -7.34 -3.80
N THR A 34 5.36 -6.38 -4.45
CA THR A 34 4.77 -5.08 -4.77
C THR A 34 5.26 -4.60 -6.14
N TRP A 35 4.40 -3.93 -6.89
CA TRP A 35 4.73 -3.28 -8.14
C TRP A 35 3.84 -2.07 -8.38
N GLY A 36 4.16 -1.28 -9.40
CA GLY A 36 3.36 -0.12 -9.74
C GLY A 36 3.75 0.51 -11.07
N LEU A 37 2.82 1.30 -11.61
CA LEU A 37 2.90 1.94 -12.91
C LEU A 37 2.66 3.44 -12.79
N ASP A 38 3.27 4.21 -13.70
CA ASP A 38 2.91 5.60 -13.97
C ASP A 38 1.85 5.61 -15.07
N PHE A 39 0.85 6.48 -14.92
CA PHE A 39 -0.19 6.67 -15.92
C PHE A 39 -0.03 8.05 -16.56
N PRO A 40 0.78 8.17 -17.62
CA PRO A 40 0.97 9.44 -18.30
C PRO A 40 -0.34 9.88 -18.95
N GLY A 41 -0.65 11.17 -18.80
CA GLY A 41 -1.87 11.81 -19.27
C GLY A 41 -2.37 12.84 -18.25
N PRO A 42 -3.31 13.71 -18.63
CA PRO A 42 -3.97 14.57 -17.66
C PRO A 42 -4.80 13.72 -16.67
N PRO A 43 -4.84 14.10 -15.38
CA PRO A 43 -5.66 13.43 -14.38
C PRO A 43 -7.13 13.32 -14.84
N GLY A 44 -7.70 12.12 -14.72
CA GLY A 44 -9.13 11.89 -14.94
C GLY A 44 -9.55 11.48 -16.35
N GLU A 45 -8.62 11.27 -17.29
CA GLU A 45 -8.95 10.68 -18.60
C GLU A 45 -9.02 9.14 -18.59
N ARG A 46 -8.52 8.49 -17.54
CA ARG A 46 -8.49 7.04 -17.42
C ARG A 46 -9.41 6.56 -16.32
N SER A 47 -10.08 5.44 -16.59
CA SER A 47 -10.88 4.73 -15.61
C SER A 47 -10.00 3.88 -14.69
N PHE A 48 -10.43 3.69 -13.45
CA PHE A 48 -9.75 2.79 -12.51
C PHE A 48 -9.85 1.33 -12.93
N VAL A 49 -10.88 0.96 -13.70
CA VAL A 49 -10.98 -0.34 -14.38
C VAL A 49 -9.81 -0.53 -15.35
N ALA A 50 -9.55 0.43 -16.23
CA ALA A 50 -8.46 0.34 -17.20
C ALA A 50 -7.09 0.29 -16.51
N MET A 51 -6.86 1.18 -15.53
CA MET A 51 -5.63 1.22 -14.75
C MET A 51 -5.39 -0.09 -13.98
N GLY A 52 -6.44 -0.65 -13.38
CA GLY A 52 -6.37 -1.94 -12.70
C GLY A 52 -5.99 -3.08 -13.65
N GLY A 53 -6.57 -3.11 -14.85
CA GLY A 53 -6.22 -4.08 -15.89
C GLY A 53 -4.76 -3.95 -16.36
N GLU A 54 -4.26 -2.72 -16.53
CA GLU A 54 -2.85 -2.46 -16.85
C GLU A 54 -1.92 -2.92 -15.71
N LEU A 55 -2.28 -2.68 -14.45
CA LEU A 55 -1.50 -3.16 -13.30
C LEU A 55 -1.45 -4.68 -13.22
N LEU A 56 -2.55 -5.37 -13.53
CA LEU A 56 -2.57 -6.84 -13.61
C LEU A 56 -1.66 -7.36 -14.72
N ALA A 57 -1.63 -6.68 -15.88
CA ALA A 57 -0.78 -7.05 -17.00
C ALA A 57 0.71 -6.73 -16.77
N GLY A 58 1.02 -5.66 -16.03
CA GLY A 58 2.38 -5.17 -15.78
C GLY A 58 3.08 -5.77 -14.56
N ALA A 59 2.50 -6.80 -13.96
CA ALA A 59 3.01 -7.39 -12.74
C ALA A 59 4.30 -8.23 -12.98
N PRO A 60 5.18 -8.36 -11.97
CA PRO A 60 6.48 -9.02 -12.13
C PRO A 60 6.34 -10.53 -12.34
N VAL A 61 6.80 -11.05 -13.48
CA VAL A 61 6.82 -12.50 -13.76
C VAL A 61 7.68 -13.20 -12.70
N GLY A 62 7.06 -14.03 -11.85
CA GLY A 62 7.80 -14.85 -10.90
C GLY A 62 8.75 -15.78 -11.63
N ASP A 63 9.98 -15.94 -11.13
CA ASP A 63 11.01 -16.85 -11.66
C ASP A 63 10.54 -18.31 -11.59
N GLY A 64 9.70 -18.70 -12.54
CA GLY A 64 9.43 -20.07 -12.91
C GLY A 64 10.57 -20.57 -13.79
N GLN A 65 11.56 -21.20 -13.16
CA GLN A 65 12.52 -22.15 -13.74
C GLN A 65 12.58 -22.19 -15.28
N HIS A 66 13.51 -21.41 -15.86
CA HIS A 66 13.84 -21.49 -17.27
C HIS A 66 14.47 -22.87 -17.55
N VAL A 67 13.70 -23.80 -18.12
CA VAL A 67 14.27 -25.02 -18.71
C VAL A 67 14.75 -24.65 -20.12
N PRO A 68 16.05 -24.73 -20.43
CA PRO A 68 16.53 -24.38 -21.75
C PRO A 68 16.30 -25.57 -22.70
N GLY A 69 15.52 -25.35 -23.76
CA GLY A 69 15.57 -26.22 -24.93
C GLY A 69 14.27 -26.30 -25.74
N ALA A 70 14.23 -25.56 -26.85
CA ALA A 70 14.17 -26.12 -28.21
C ALA A 70 13.46 -25.14 -29.14
N SER A 71 14.24 -24.49 -30.00
CA SER A 71 13.75 -23.72 -31.14
C SER A 71 13.21 -24.65 -32.23
N GLY A 72 12.05 -24.33 -32.79
CA GLY A 72 11.52 -24.92 -34.03
C GLY A 72 10.48 -23.98 -34.66
N PRO A 73 10.47 -23.77 -35.99
CA PRO A 73 9.60 -22.80 -36.64
C PRO A 73 8.32 -23.45 -37.18
N GLY A 74 7.16 -22.80 -36.99
CA GLY A 74 5.98 -23.09 -37.82
C GLY A 74 4.61 -22.85 -37.21
N THR A 75 3.87 -21.99 -37.89
CA THR A 75 2.39 -21.94 -38.06
C THR A 75 1.55 -21.12 -37.08
N SER A 76 0.85 -20.16 -37.69
CA SER A 76 -0.09 -19.19 -37.16
C SER A 76 -1.49 -19.79 -37.00
N GLY A 77 -2.09 -19.60 -35.82
CA GLY A 77 -3.50 -19.87 -35.46
C GLY A 77 -3.82 -19.10 -34.17
N PRO A 78 -5.09 -18.80 -33.82
CA PRO A 78 -5.43 -17.68 -32.94
C PRO A 78 -5.16 -18.02 -31.47
N GLY A 79 -3.92 -17.87 -31.05
CA GLY A 79 -3.51 -17.88 -29.66
C GLY A 79 -3.16 -16.47 -29.24
N THR A 80 -4.15 -15.69 -28.79
CA THR A 80 -3.85 -14.61 -27.84
C THR A 80 -3.76 -15.25 -26.46
N SER A 81 -2.73 -16.07 -26.25
CA SER A 81 -2.16 -16.27 -24.92
C SER A 81 -1.57 -14.91 -24.51
N GLY A 82 -2.43 -14.03 -23.99
CA GLY A 82 -1.97 -12.88 -23.25
C GLY A 82 -1.04 -13.33 -22.11
N PRO A 83 -0.15 -12.47 -21.61
CA PRO A 83 0.66 -12.80 -20.44
C PRO A 83 -0.28 -13.25 -19.32
N GLY A 84 -0.06 -14.46 -18.80
CA GLY A 84 -0.89 -15.01 -17.72
C GLY A 84 -0.84 -14.13 -16.47
N PRO A 85 -1.89 -14.12 -15.64
CA PRO A 85 -1.97 -13.22 -14.49
C PRO A 85 -0.95 -13.61 -13.42
N VAL A 86 -0.34 -12.56 -12.88
CA VAL A 86 0.88 -12.59 -12.07
C VAL A 86 0.60 -12.69 -10.57
N LEU A 87 -0.64 -12.40 -10.16
CA LEU A 87 -1.22 -12.97 -8.96
C LEU A 87 -1.51 -14.44 -9.29
N SER A 88 -0.53 -15.31 -9.05
CA SER A 88 -0.58 -16.72 -9.44
C SER A 88 -1.27 -17.61 -8.41
N ARG A 89 -1.45 -17.10 -7.19
CA ARG A 89 -2.16 -17.77 -6.10
C ARG A 89 -3.62 -17.31 -6.05
N PRO A 90 -4.58 -18.21 -5.81
CA PRO A 90 -5.96 -17.83 -5.51
C PRO A 90 -6.00 -16.81 -4.36
N LEU A 91 -6.75 -15.73 -4.56
CA LEU A 91 -6.94 -14.69 -3.55
C LEU A 91 -8.23 -14.92 -2.78
N ASP A 92 -8.19 -14.72 -1.46
CA ASP A 92 -9.39 -14.69 -0.62
C ASP A 92 -10.07 -13.32 -0.67
N TYR A 93 -9.26 -12.25 -0.74
CA TYR A 93 -9.71 -10.87 -0.69
C TYR A 93 -8.97 -9.96 -1.68
N LEU A 94 -9.70 -8.98 -2.23
CA LEU A 94 -9.15 -7.91 -3.06
C LEU A 94 -9.69 -6.57 -2.58
N VAL A 95 -8.79 -5.61 -2.38
CA VAL A 95 -9.17 -4.24 -1.96
C VAL A 95 -8.69 -3.26 -3.02
N VAL A 96 -9.57 -2.34 -3.41
CA VAL A 96 -9.21 -1.19 -4.23
C VAL A 96 -9.26 0.06 -3.36
N ALA A 97 -8.11 0.67 -3.09
CA ALA A 97 -7.99 1.90 -2.33
C ALA A 97 -7.67 3.07 -3.25
N HIS A 98 -8.38 4.18 -3.10
CA HIS A 98 -8.11 5.39 -3.86
C HIS A 98 -8.53 6.66 -3.09
N GLU A 99 -7.76 7.72 -3.31
CA GLU A 99 -8.06 9.07 -2.80
C GLU A 99 -9.02 9.80 -3.72
N ALA A 100 -8.73 9.78 -5.03
CA ALA A 100 -9.47 10.55 -6.01
C ALA A 100 -10.69 9.78 -6.53
N TYR A 101 -11.69 10.53 -6.99
CA TYR A 101 -12.80 9.99 -7.75
C TYR A 101 -12.34 9.44 -9.10
N ASP A 102 -12.89 8.30 -9.53
CA ASP A 102 -12.74 7.80 -10.89
C ASP A 102 -13.50 8.72 -11.86
N ALA A 103 -12.80 9.67 -12.49
CA ALA A 103 -13.42 10.69 -13.33
C ALA A 103 -14.02 10.16 -14.65
N ALA A 104 -13.66 8.93 -15.05
CA ALA A 104 -14.17 8.29 -16.25
C ALA A 104 -14.69 6.88 -15.90
N PRO A 105 -15.70 6.75 -15.02
CA PRO A 105 -16.07 5.47 -14.46
C PRO A 105 -16.60 4.55 -15.56
N ALA A 106 -15.85 3.50 -15.86
CA ALA A 106 -16.22 2.47 -16.84
C ALA A 106 -16.89 1.25 -16.18
N GLY A 107 -16.97 1.24 -14.85
CA GLY A 107 -17.52 0.16 -14.04
C GLY A 107 -17.01 0.19 -12.60
N LEU A 108 -17.37 -0.81 -11.82
CA LEU A 108 -16.85 -0.99 -10.47
C LEU A 108 -15.47 -1.67 -10.54
N ALA A 109 -14.40 -0.89 -10.35
CA ALA A 109 -13.03 -1.38 -10.45
C ALA A 109 -12.78 -2.64 -9.59
N ALA A 110 -13.30 -2.67 -8.35
CA ALA A 110 -13.17 -3.83 -7.47
C ALA A 110 -13.83 -5.10 -8.03
N GLY A 111 -15.03 -4.99 -8.61
CA GLY A 111 -15.73 -6.13 -9.24
C GLY A 111 -15.00 -6.62 -10.48
N PHE A 112 -14.59 -5.69 -11.36
CA PHE A 112 -13.80 -6.03 -12.55
C PHE A 112 -12.49 -6.74 -12.19
N LEU A 113 -11.77 -6.24 -11.18
CA LEU A 113 -10.52 -6.83 -10.73
C LEU A 113 -10.73 -8.19 -10.06
N ALA A 114 -11.83 -8.37 -9.33
CA ALA A 114 -12.17 -9.67 -8.73
C ALA A 114 -12.38 -10.74 -9.81
N ASP A 115 -13.11 -10.40 -10.88
CA ASP A 115 -13.34 -11.31 -12.01
C ASP A 115 -12.06 -11.63 -12.78
N ALA A 116 -11.07 -10.73 -12.75
CA ALA A 116 -9.80 -10.88 -13.44
C ALA A 116 -8.72 -11.60 -12.59
N CYS A 117 -8.89 -11.69 -11.28
CA CYS A 117 -7.93 -12.35 -10.36
C CYS A 117 -8.33 -13.81 -10.09
N PRO A 118 -7.37 -14.70 -9.81
CA PRO A 118 -7.70 -16.07 -9.43
C PRO A 118 -8.34 -16.15 -8.04
N GLY A 119 -9.16 -17.18 -7.82
CA GLY A 119 -9.71 -17.53 -6.50
C GLY A 119 -11.08 -16.96 -6.16
N GLU A 120 -11.71 -16.22 -7.08
CA GLU A 120 -13.01 -15.54 -6.83
C GLU A 120 -12.98 -14.69 -5.54
N PRO A 121 -12.01 -13.76 -5.41
CA PRO A 121 -11.81 -13.02 -4.17
C PRO A 121 -13.04 -12.19 -3.82
N ARG A 122 -13.31 -12.09 -2.52
CA ARG A 122 -14.24 -11.08 -2.01
C ARG A 122 -13.62 -9.71 -2.21
N ALA A 123 -14.31 -8.84 -2.95
CA ALA A 123 -13.78 -7.54 -3.30
C ALA A 123 -14.58 -6.38 -2.71
N PHE A 124 -13.88 -5.33 -2.28
CA PHE A 124 -14.47 -4.07 -1.87
C PHE A 124 -13.52 -2.90 -2.13
N SER A 125 -14.06 -1.68 -2.10
CA SER A 125 -13.27 -0.46 -2.27
C SER A 125 -13.19 0.34 -0.96
N VAL A 126 -12.06 1.03 -0.77
CA VAL A 126 -11.88 2.08 0.23
C VAL A 126 -11.61 3.38 -0.52
N ALA A 127 -12.57 4.30 -0.48
CA ALA A 127 -12.57 5.53 -1.26
C ALA A 127 -12.64 6.77 -0.36
N ASP A 128 -12.25 7.93 -0.89
CA ASP A 128 -12.48 9.25 -0.30
C ASP A 128 -11.94 9.45 1.13
N GLN A 129 -10.89 8.70 1.51
CA GLN A 129 -10.17 8.87 2.78
C GLN A 129 -8.81 9.57 2.62
N GLY A 130 -8.61 10.26 1.50
CA GLY A 130 -7.33 10.89 1.19
C GLY A 130 -6.19 9.86 1.09
N ILE A 131 -5.01 10.29 1.52
CA ILE A 131 -3.80 9.48 1.60
C ILE A 131 -3.99 8.26 2.53
N GLY A 132 -4.95 8.31 3.46
CA GLY A 132 -5.24 7.23 4.41
C GLY A 132 -5.93 6.01 3.82
N ALA A 133 -6.57 6.12 2.65
CA ALA A 133 -7.39 5.03 2.09
C ALA A 133 -6.63 3.68 1.96
N PRO A 134 -5.39 3.63 1.44
CA PRO A 134 -4.64 2.39 1.35
C PRO A 134 -4.25 1.80 2.72
N PHE A 135 -3.94 2.65 3.70
CA PHE A 135 -3.63 2.22 5.06
C PHE A 135 -4.85 1.59 5.73
N SER A 136 -6.03 2.19 5.54
CA SER A 136 -7.30 1.62 5.98
C SER A 136 -7.57 0.27 5.32
N GLY A 137 -7.36 0.14 4.01
CA GLY A 137 -7.46 -1.14 3.29
C GLY A 137 -6.53 -2.21 3.88
N LEU A 138 -5.25 -1.87 4.08
CA LEU A 138 -4.26 -2.76 4.68
C LEU A 138 -4.65 -3.18 6.11
N LYS A 139 -5.15 -2.24 6.94
CA LYS A 139 -5.61 -2.50 8.30
C LYS A 139 -6.79 -3.46 8.35
N VAL A 140 -7.72 -3.37 7.39
CA VAL A 140 -8.85 -4.30 7.28
C VAL A 140 -8.35 -5.70 6.91
N LEU A 141 -7.48 -5.82 5.90
CA LEU A 141 -6.91 -7.10 5.48
C LEU A 141 -6.14 -7.79 6.62
N ASP A 142 -5.32 -7.03 7.35
CA ASP A 142 -4.57 -7.55 8.50
C ASP A 142 -5.49 -8.07 9.61
N ARG A 143 -6.59 -7.35 9.93
CA ARG A 143 -7.58 -7.83 10.91
C ARG A 143 -8.28 -9.11 10.46
N ILE A 144 -8.59 -9.24 9.16
CA ILE A 144 -9.17 -10.47 8.62
C ILE A 144 -8.13 -11.61 8.70
N HIS A 145 -6.88 -11.35 8.37
CA HIS A 145 -5.78 -12.32 8.48
C HIS A 145 -5.60 -12.83 9.91
N ARG A 146 -5.52 -11.93 10.89
CA ARG A 146 -5.36 -12.29 12.31
C ARG A 146 -6.55 -13.07 12.88
N SER A 147 -7.74 -12.92 12.30
CA SER A 147 -8.91 -13.76 12.65
C SER A 147 -8.95 -15.11 11.91
N GLY A 148 -7.93 -15.41 11.10
CA GLY A 148 -7.82 -16.66 10.34
C GLY A 148 -8.65 -16.70 9.05
N GLY A 149 -9.23 -15.57 8.64
CA GLY A 149 -10.13 -15.48 7.48
C GLY A 149 -9.45 -15.17 6.15
N LEU A 150 -8.11 -15.05 6.12
CA LEU A 150 -7.35 -14.63 4.94
C LEU A 150 -5.98 -15.30 4.92
N SER A 151 -5.66 -15.95 3.83
CA SER A 151 -4.35 -16.52 3.51
C SER A 151 -3.61 -15.66 2.47
N ASP A 152 -4.30 -15.27 1.40
CA ASP A 152 -3.75 -14.49 0.30
C ASP A 152 -4.71 -13.37 -0.10
N ALA A 153 -4.17 -12.18 -0.35
CA ALA A 153 -4.95 -11.01 -0.74
C ALA A 153 -4.17 -10.06 -1.65
N ALA A 154 -4.89 -9.16 -2.31
CA ALA A 154 -4.30 -8.06 -3.06
C ALA A 154 -4.87 -6.71 -2.62
N LEU A 155 -3.99 -5.73 -2.44
CA LEU A 155 -4.37 -4.32 -2.27
C LEU A 155 -3.93 -3.53 -3.50
N PHE A 156 -4.89 -3.07 -4.29
CA PHE A 156 -4.70 -2.14 -5.38
C PHE A 156 -4.82 -0.73 -4.85
N VAL A 157 -3.82 0.11 -5.10
CA VAL A 157 -3.84 1.53 -4.78
C VAL A 157 -3.87 2.31 -6.09
N LEU A 158 -4.93 3.05 -6.32
CA LEU A 158 -5.18 3.77 -7.57
C LEU A 158 -5.25 5.28 -7.32
N ASP A 159 -4.46 6.01 -8.10
CA ASP A 159 -4.45 7.46 -8.17
C ASP A 159 -4.40 7.87 -9.66
N PRO A 160 -5.04 8.96 -10.11
CA PRO A 160 -5.11 9.30 -11.53
C PRO A 160 -3.76 9.36 -12.26
N ALA A 161 -2.66 9.64 -11.56
CA ALA A 161 -1.32 9.69 -12.15
C ALA A 161 -0.51 8.40 -11.95
N ALA A 162 -0.91 7.51 -11.03
CA ALA A 162 -0.10 6.38 -10.60
C ALA A 162 -0.91 5.24 -9.98
N GLY A 163 -0.40 4.02 -10.09
CA GLY A 163 -0.97 2.87 -9.41
C GLY A 163 0.07 1.98 -8.77
N ALA A 164 -0.33 1.29 -7.71
CA ALA A 164 0.48 0.28 -7.05
C ALA A 164 -0.37 -0.94 -6.69
N VAL A 165 0.27 -2.10 -6.57
CA VAL A 165 -0.35 -3.33 -6.08
C VAL A 165 0.55 -3.94 -5.03
N LEU A 166 -0.04 -4.36 -3.90
CA LEU A 166 0.60 -5.19 -2.90
C LEU A 166 -0.03 -6.57 -2.95
N ALA A 167 0.77 -7.58 -3.28
CA ALA A 167 0.41 -8.98 -3.07
C ALA A 167 0.76 -9.37 -1.63
N LEU A 168 -0.26 -9.79 -0.87
CA LEU A 168 -0.20 -10.03 0.55
C LEU A 168 -0.49 -11.51 0.83
N GLY A 169 0.26 -12.11 1.76
CA GLY A 169 0.23 -13.55 2.05
C GLY A 169 1.52 -14.28 1.69
N GLY A 170 1.45 -15.60 1.66
CA GLY A 170 2.55 -16.47 1.27
C GLY A 170 3.81 -16.39 2.15
N THR A 171 4.99 -16.52 1.54
CA THR A 171 6.30 -16.59 2.22
C THR A 171 7.08 -15.27 2.13
N GLY A 172 6.39 -14.13 2.07
CA GLY A 172 7.03 -12.81 2.07
C GLY A 172 8.01 -12.64 3.23
N GLY A 173 9.13 -11.97 2.97
CA GLY A 173 10.19 -11.73 3.97
C GLY A 173 9.89 -10.60 4.96
N TRP A 174 8.72 -9.98 4.84
CA TRP A 174 8.23 -8.90 5.69
C TRP A 174 6.83 -9.24 6.19
N ALA A 175 6.62 -9.20 7.50
CA ALA A 175 5.32 -9.38 8.13
C ALA A 175 4.82 -8.07 8.71
N LEU A 176 3.55 -7.76 8.49
CA LEU A 176 2.91 -6.54 8.99
C LEU A 176 2.73 -6.59 10.51
N GLU A 177 3.46 -5.75 11.23
CA GLU A 177 3.38 -5.66 12.69
C GLU A 177 2.20 -4.79 13.12
N ALA A 178 2.06 -3.61 12.50
CA ALA A 178 1.06 -2.63 12.89
C ALA A 178 0.65 -1.71 11.73
N VAL A 179 -0.61 -1.26 11.76
CA VAL A 179 -1.10 -0.12 10.97
C VAL A 179 -1.78 0.87 11.91
N ALA A 180 -1.25 2.09 11.97
CA ALA A 180 -1.66 3.13 12.90
C ALA A 180 -2.06 4.40 12.15
N GLU A 181 -2.95 5.17 12.78
CA GLU A 181 -3.30 6.52 12.38
C GLU A 181 -3.16 7.40 13.61
N GLU A 182 -2.40 8.48 13.49
CA GLU A 182 -2.13 9.41 14.57
C GLU A 182 -2.43 10.84 14.15
N ARG A 183 -2.81 11.68 15.11
CA ARG A 183 -2.99 13.10 14.84
C ARG A 183 -1.63 13.78 14.78
N ALA A 184 -1.35 14.48 13.70
CA ALA A 184 -0.12 15.24 13.48
C ALA A 184 -0.42 16.52 12.70
N ALA A 185 -0.60 17.62 13.44
CA ALA A 185 -0.97 18.92 12.88
C ALA A 185 0.16 19.51 12.02
N GLU A 186 1.41 19.18 12.35
CA GLU A 186 2.59 19.56 11.58
C GLU A 186 3.46 18.35 11.25
N ALA A 187 4.32 18.49 10.23
CA ALA A 187 5.26 17.43 9.88
C ALA A 187 6.24 17.12 11.03
N ALA A 188 6.65 18.13 11.79
CA ALA A 188 7.55 17.98 12.93
C ALA A 188 6.98 17.06 14.03
N ASP A 189 5.64 17.06 14.20
CA ASP A 189 4.95 16.22 15.19
C ASP A 189 5.04 14.73 14.86
N CYS A 190 5.33 14.39 13.60
CA CYS A 190 5.42 13.01 13.14
C CYS A 190 6.73 12.35 13.55
N LEU A 191 7.82 13.11 13.73
CA LEU A 191 9.14 12.52 13.95
C LEU A 191 9.19 11.67 15.24
N PRO A 192 8.67 12.11 16.40
CA PRO A 192 8.58 11.25 17.59
C PRO A 192 7.71 10.02 17.38
N LEU A 193 6.64 10.13 16.59
CA LEU A 193 5.70 9.04 16.31
C LEU A 193 6.29 7.97 15.40
N LEU A 194 7.15 8.37 14.45
CA LEU A 194 7.88 7.47 13.56
C LEU A 194 9.02 6.72 14.27
N GLY A 195 9.46 7.20 15.43
CA GLY A 195 10.48 6.56 16.28
C GLY A 195 11.79 6.26 15.54
N PRO A 196 12.62 7.28 15.21
CA PRO A 196 13.83 7.11 14.43
C PRO A 196 14.75 6.06 15.05
N ALA A 197 15.09 5.03 14.28
CA ALA A 197 15.95 3.95 14.72
C ALA A 197 16.91 3.53 13.61
N ALA A 198 18.15 3.24 13.98
CA ALA A 198 19.10 2.56 13.10
C ALA A 198 18.51 1.23 12.62
N ARG A 199 18.91 0.78 11.42
CA ARG A 199 18.40 -0.45 10.78
C ARG A 199 16.89 -0.44 10.49
N THR A 200 16.31 0.74 10.38
CA THR A 200 14.95 0.94 9.87
C THR A 200 15.02 1.54 8.47
N SER A 201 14.24 0.97 7.54
CA SER A 201 14.00 1.56 6.22
C SER A 201 12.67 2.30 6.26
N TYR A 202 12.68 3.59 5.93
CA TYR A 202 11.49 4.42 5.84
C TYR A 202 11.13 4.67 4.38
N VAL A 203 9.87 4.44 4.04
CA VAL A 203 9.25 4.84 2.78
C VAL A 203 8.24 5.93 3.11
N LEU A 204 8.59 7.16 2.79
CA LEU A 204 7.83 8.35 3.14
C LEU A 204 7.05 8.84 1.94
N GLY A 205 5.77 9.12 2.11
CA GLY A 205 5.00 9.83 1.12
C GLY A 205 5.33 11.31 1.08
N ASN A 206 4.69 12.04 0.16
CA ASN A 206 5.02 13.44 -0.10
C ASN A 206 4.69 14.35 1.10
N GLY A 207 3.75 13.96 1.95
CA GLY A 207 3.39 14.68 3.17
C GLY A 207 4.52 14.74 4.20
N LEU A 208 5.49 13.82 4.12
CA LEU A 208 6.58 13.64 5.09
C LEU A 208 7.97 13.87 4.51
N ARG A 209 8.10 14.39 3.28
CA ARG A 209 9.39 14.53 2.59
C ARG A 209 10.43 15.30 3.42
N ASP A 210 10.02 16.30 4.18
CA ASP A 210 10.91 17.14 4.97
C ASP A 210 11.54 16.40 6.17
N LEU A 211 11.00 15.22 6.53
CA LEU A 211 11.55 14.37 7.59
C LEU A 211 12.65 13.42 7.11
N ALA A 212 12.91 13.36 5.80
CA ALA A 212 13.93 12.45 5.27
C ALA A 212 15.32 12.73 5.87
N ARG A 213 15.77 14.00 5.86
CA ARG A 213 17.07 14.38 6.41
C ARG A 213 17.21 14.09 7.92
N PRO A 214 16.24 14.44 8.79
CA PRO A 214 16.27 14.03 10.20
C PRO A 214 16.39 12.51 10.41
N LEU A 215 15.66 11.71 9.63
CA LEU A 215 15.68 10.25 9.74
C LEU A 215 17.01 9.64 9.24
N GLU A 216 17.54 10.16 8.14
CA GLU A 216 18.87 9.79 7.63
C GLU A 216 19.97 10.14 8.64
N ALA A 217 19.88 11.31 9.29
CA ALA A 217 20.82 11.71 10.33
C ALA A 217 20.78 10.79 11.57
N ALA A 218 19.67 10.08 11.78
CA ALA A 218 19.53 9.04 12.82
C ALA A 218 20.05 7.66 12.36
N GLY A 219 20.62 7.55 11.16
CA GLY A 219 21.17 6.31 10.61
C GLY A 219 20.13 5.40 9.94
N ALA A 220 18.95 5.94 9.60
CA ALA A 220 17.94 5.20 8.87
C ALA A 220 18.15 5.29 7.35
N MET A 221 17.67 4.28 6.61
CA MET A 221 17.57 4.37 5.15
C MET A 221 16.23 5.01 4.81
N VAL A 222 16.21 6.05 3.97
CA VAL A 222 14.96 6.76 3.65
C VAL A 222 14.74 6.83 2.15
N ARG A 223 13.49 6.59 1.75
CA ARG A 223 12.98 6.83 0.40
C ARG A 223 11.78 7.73 0.48
N THR A 224 11.65 8.62 -0.48
CA THR A 224 10.52 9.54 -0.55
C THR A 224 9.77 9.34 -1.86
N ALA A 225 8.44 9.33 -1.78
CA ALA A 225 7.58 9.29 -2.95
C ALA A 225 7.70 10.57 -3.78
N GLY A 226 7.55 10.43 -5.09
CA GLY A 226 7.37 11.57 -6.00
C GLY A 226 6.11 12.37 -5.64
N PRO A 227 6.10 13.71 -5.84
CA PRO A 227 5.01 14.57 -5.39
C PRO A 227 3.71 14.43 -6.22
N ALA A 228 3.76 13.74 -7.36
CA ALA A 228 2.69 13.72 -8.35
C ALA A 228 1.76 12.50 -8.26
N HIS A 229 1.94 11.61 -7.28
CA HIS A 229 1.32 10.27 -7.27
C HIS A 229 0.25 10.07 -6.19
N GLY A 230 -0.22 11.16 -5.57
CA GLY A 230 -1.26 11.13 -4.51
C GLY A 230 -1.07 10.02 -3.48
N CYS A 231 -2.17 9.35 -3.13
CA CYS A 231 -2.16 8.21 -2.22
C CYS A 231 -1.36 6.98 -2.72
N ALA A 232 -1.12 6.85 -4.03
CA ALA A 232 -0.35 5.74 -4.61
C ALA A 232 1.18 5.91 -4.48
N GLY A 233 1.65 7.14 -4.26
CA GLY A 233 3.07 7.48 -4.31
C GLY A 233 3.94 6.69 -3.34
N VAL A 234 3.53 6.60 -2.08
CA VAL A 234 4.30 5.89 -1.04
C VAL A 234 4.38 4.38 -1.32
N TRP A 235 3.33 3.79 -1.87
CA TRP A 235 3.27 2.37 -2.20
C TRP A 235 4.06 2.02 -3.46
N ARG A 236 4.24 2.97 -4.38
CA ARG A 236 5.20 2.81 -5.49
C ARG A 236 6.64 2.88 -5.01
N ALA A 237 6.95 3.84 -4.14
CA ALA A 237 8.29 3.96 -3.56
C ALA A 237 8.67 2.71 -2.72
N LEU A 238 7.68 2.01 -2.16
CA LEU A 238 7.88 0.73 -1.47
C LEU A 238 8.49 -0.33 -2.38
N ARG A 239 8.09 -0.41 -3.66
CA ARG A 239 8.66 -1.38 -4.62
C ARG A 239 10.18 -1.25 -4.68
N ASP A 240 10.64 -0.03 -4.89
CA ASP A 240 12.07 0.26 -5.01
C ASP A 240 12.79 0.03 -3.68
N ALA A 241 12.13 0.28 -2.55
CA ALA A 241 12.65 -0.05 -1.22
C ALA A 241 12.86 -1.56 -1.04
N THR A 242 11.88 -2.37 -1.44
CA THR A 242 11.95 -3.83 -1.28
C THR A 242 12.97 -4.48 -2.22
N ALA A 243 13.15 -3.94 -3.43
CA ALA A 243 14.16 -4.42 -4.37
C ALA A 243 15.59 -4.19 -3.85
N ASP A 244 15.84 -3.02 -3.27
CA ASP A 244 17.18 -2.68 -2.77
C ASP A 244 17.54 -3.52 -1.53
N VAL A 245 16.58 -3.79 -0.63
CA VAL A 245 16.80 -4.70 0.50
C VAL A 245 17.05 -6.15 0.04
N ALA A 246 16.42 -6.59 -1.05
CA ALA A 246 16.65 -7.93 -1.60
C ALA A 246 18.05 -8.06 -2.23
N ALA A 247 18.56 -6.99 -2.86
CA ALA A 247 19.88 -6.95 -3.47
C ALA A 247 21.01 -6.92 -2.43
N ASP A 248 20.78 -6.35 -1.24
CA ASP A 248 21.83 -6.11 -0.25
C ASP A 248 22.36 -7.38 0.45
N GLY A 249 21.71 -8.55 0.29
CA GLY A 249 22.27 -9.93 0.42
C GLY A 249 23.08 -10.36 1.66
N ALA A 250 23.45 -9.45 2.57
CA ALA A 250 24.49 -9.63 3.56
C ALA A 250 24.09 -8.92 4.86
N GLY A 251 23.54 -9.67 5.82
CA GLY A 251 23.61 -9.49 7.29
C GLY A 251 23.24 -8.16 7.98
N GLU A 252 23.42 -6.99 7.36
CA GLU A 252 23.27 -5.64 7.92
C GLU A 252 22.02 -4.90 7.42
N GLY A 253 21.19 -5.57 6.60
CA GLY A 253 19.95 -4.98 6.08
C GLY A 253 18.95 -4.58 7.18
N ALA A 254 18.00 -3.72 6.81
CA ALA A 254 16.96 -3.24 7.72
C ALA A 254 16.18 -4.39 8.36
N GLU A 255 15.87 -4.25 9.65
CA GLU A 255 15.04 -5.19 10.42
C GLU A 255 13.57 -4.76 10.42
N ARG A 256 13.34 -3.47 10.20
CA ARG A 256 12.02 -2.84 10.15
C ARG A 256 11.87 -2.00 8.89
N LEU A 257 10.69 -2.09 8.29
CA LEU A 257 10.28 -1.31 7.13
C LEU A 257 9.04 -0.50 7.53
N VAL A 258 9.18 0.82 7.57
CA VAL A 258 8.12 1.75 7.95
C VAL A 258 7.65 2.48 6.70
N ILE A 259 6.37 2.34 6.39
CA ILE A 259 5.70 3.07 5.33
C ILE A 259 4.87 4.14 6.01
N ALA A 260 5.06 5.40 5.67
CA ALA A 260 4.30 6.47 6.30
C ALA A 260 3.98 7.59 5.33
N ASP A 261 2.82 8.19 5.48
CA ASP A 261 2.50 9.45 4.82
C ASP A 261 1.59 10.29 5.72
N ARG A 262 1.57 11.59 5.46
CA ARG A 262 0.79 12.56 6.22
C ARG A 262 -0.20 13.23 5.32
N ASP A 263 -1.47 13.06 5.66
CA ASP A 263 -2.53 13.85 5.07
C ASP A 263 -2.54 15.25 5.72
N ARG A 264 -2.16 16.25 4.91
CA ARG A 264 -2.04 17.64 5.35
C ARG A 264 -3.39 18.29 5.62
N GLY A 265 -4.46 17.82 4.98
CA GLY A 265 -5.80 18.37 5.14
C GLY A 265 -6.37 18.13 6.54
N PRO A 266 -6.60 16.87 6.95
CA PRO A 266 -7.10 16.51 8.26
C PRO A 266 -5.99 16.51 9.35
N GLY A 267 -4.72 16.66 8.97
CA GLY A 267 -3.59 16.66 9.90
C GLY A 267 -3.39 15.29 10.55
N ARG A 268 -3.36 14.24 9.72
CA ARG A 268 -3.23 12.84 10.16
C ARG A 268 -1.99 12.19 9.58
N LEU A 269 -1.28 11.46 10.42
CA LEU A 269 -0.17 10.60 10.04
C LEU A 269 -0.70 9.17 9.92
N HIS A 270 -0.45 8.52 8.78
CA HIS A 270 -0.73 7.11 8.57
C HIS A 270 0.58 6.35 8.52
N VAL A 271 0.66 5.23 9.25
CA VAL A 271 1.88 4.43 9.36
C VAL A 271 1.54 2.95 9.22
N ALA A 272 2.30 2.23 8.41
CA ALA A 272 2.34 0.78 8.39
C ALA A 272 3.77 0.32 8.71
N VAL A 273 3.91 -0.58 9.68
CA VAL A 273 5.19 -1.11 10.15
C VAL A 273 5.27 -2.58 9.79
N PHE A 274 6.30 -2.95 9.04
CA PHE A 274 6.64 -4.33 8.73
C PHE A 274 7.95 -4.70 9.43
N VAL A 275 8.03 -5.93 9.90
CA VAL A 275 9.22 -6.53 10.49
C VAL A 275 9.68 -7.71 9.65
N ARG A 276 10.99 -7.96 9.64
CA ARG A 276 11.56 -9.09 8.91
C ARG A 276 11.04 -10.43 9.47
N ALA A 277 10.60 -11.33 8.60
CA ALA A 277 9.87 -12.56 8.94
C ALA A 277 10.58 -13.86 8.52
#